data_AF-A0A972UQ19-F1
#
_entry.id   AF-A0A972UQ19-F1
#
_cell.length_a   1.000
_cell.length_b   1.000
_cell.length_c   1.000
_cell.angle_alpha   90.00
_cell.angle_beta   90.00
_cell.angle_gamma   90.00
#
_symmetry.space_group_name_H-M   'P 1'
#
loop_
_entity.id
_entity.type
_entity.pdbx_description
1 polymer ?
#
loop_
_entity_poly.entity_id
_entity_poly.type
_entity_poly.pdbx_seq_one_letter_code
_entity_poly.pdbx_strand_id
1 'polypeptide(L)'
;IAAEGRTLLRLLEHGEGPTIEIAWPSRAAARARLFGYLLGCLGMRVALMDGGKGFYLASGPAGSASELNLDRFSGFMRTPSGRMSDAETRLVASIRARHFIRNATPVRLFPRSVDAALLGGLNMAVGQSYGAARIIHARYRRDASGLYITDISVDGRKVPGKILLSNRRCFNSGV
;
A
#
# COMPACT_ATOMS: atom_id res chain seq x y z
N ILE A 1 3.59 9.84 16.28
CA ILE A 1 3.46 9.05 15.02
C ILE A 1 2.20 9.38 14.23
N ALA A 2 1.00 9.02 14.71
CA ALA A 2 -0.21 9.10 13.87
C ALA A 2 -0.61 10.52 13.43
N ALA A 3 -0.47 11.55 14.28
CA ALA A 3 -0.80 12.93 13.93
C ALA A 3 0.15 13.49 12.85
N GLU A 4 1.46 13.33 13.07
CA GLU A 4 2.51 13.74 12.14
C GLU A 4 2.41 13.01 10.80
N GLY A 5 2.16 11.70 10.83
CA GLY A 5 1.92 10.91 9.63
C GLY A 5 0.71 11.33 8.80
N ARG A 6 -0.36 11.85 9.43
CA ARG A 6 -1.51 12.43 8.71
C ARG A 6 -1.16 13.73 8.01
N THR A 7 -0.26 14.54 8.58
CA THR A 7 0.24 15.75 7.93
C THR A 7 1.09 15.39 6.71
N LEU A 8 2.03 14.47 6.86
CA LEU A 8 2.85 13.98 5.75
C LEU A 8 2.03 13.35 4.63
N LEU A 9 0.96 12.63 4.99
CA LEU A 9 0.04 12.07 4.00
C LEU A 9 -0.61 13.16 3.15
N ARG A 10 -1.08 14.25 3.77
CA ARG A 10 -1.68 15.37 3.02
C ARG A 10 -0.67 16.02 2.07
N LEU A 11 0.57 16.20 2.50
CA LEU A 11 1.63 16.74 1.64
C LEU A 11 1.86 15.85 0.41
N LEU A 12 1.99 14.53 0.60
CA LEU A 12 2.15 13.58 -0.51
C LEU A 12 0.95 13.56 -1.45
N GLU A 13 -0.27 13.69 -0.92
CA GLU A 13 -1.50 13.79 -1.73
C GLU A 13 -1.54 15.06 -2.59
N HIS A 14 -0.79 16.11 -2.20
CA HIS A 14 -0.58 17.33 -2.99
C HIS A 14 0.67 17.29 -3.88
N GLY A 15 1.39 16.16 -3.92
CA GLY A 15 2.60 15.99 -4.74
C GLY A 15 3.88 16.48 -4.06
N GLU A 16 3.84 16.76 -2.75
CA GLU A 16 4.99 17.20 -1.97
C GLU A 16 5.61 16.06 -1.15
N GLY A 17 6.94 15.97 -1.17
CA GLY A 17 7.71 14.99 -0.41
C GLY A 17 8.42 13.95 -1.29
N PRO A 18 9.07 12.95 -0.66
CA PRO A 18 9.86 11.96 -1.39
C PRO A 18 8.98 11.00 -2.19
N THR A 19 9.52 10.47 -3.28
CA THR A 19 9.01 9.23 -3.87
C THR A 19 9.24 8.09 -2.87
N ILE A 20 8.20 7.30 -2.58
CA ILE A 20 8.30 6.19 -1.62
C ILE A 20 7.98 4.87 -2.31
N GLU A 21 8.95 3.95 -2.29
CA GLU A 21 8.81 2.62 -2.84
C GLU A 21 9.00 1.55 -1.77
N ILE A 22 8.01 0.65 -1.64
CA ILE A 22 8.07 -0.44 -0.66
C ILE A 22 8.03 -1.78 -1.36
N ALA A 23 9.18 -2.45 -1.39
CA ALA A 23 9.36 -3.75 -2.00
C ALA A 23 8.59 -4.83 -1.25
N TRP A 24 7.98 -5.72 -2.02
CA TRP A 24 7.32 -6.92 -1.50
C TRP A 24 8.34 -8.06 -1.31
N PRO A 25 8.02 -9.08 -0.50
CA PRO A 25 8.87 -10.26 -0.34
C PRO A 25 9.18 -10.97 -1.67
N SER A 26 10.41 -11.47 -1.85
CA SER A 26 10.80 -12.22 -3.06
C SER A 26 10.26 -13.65 -3.11
N ARG A 27 9.96 -14.26 -1.96
CA ARG A 27 9.37 -15.61 -1.86
C ARG A 27 7.85 -15.58 -2.06
N ALA A 28 7.33 -16.47 -2.92
CA ALA A 28 5.91 -16.53 -3.26
C ALA A 28 4.99 -16.72 -2.04
N ALA A 29 5.32 -17.68 -1.16
CA ALA A 29 4.55 -17.92 0.06
C ALA A 29 4.54 -16.69 0.99
N ALA A 30 5.65 -15.95 1.07
CA ALA A 30 5.72 -14.74 1.88
C ALA A 30 4.88 -13.60 1.28
N ARG A 31 4.85 -13.44 -0.06
CA ARG A 31 3.94 -12.50 -0.74
C ARG A 31 2.49 -12.85 -0.51
N ALA A 32 2.11 -14.12 -0.65
CA ALA A 32 0.73 -14.56 -0.44
C ALA A 32 0.25 -14.24 0.98
N ARG A 33 1.08 -14.55 2.00
CA ARG A 33 0.78 -14.20 3.40
C ARG A 33 0.69 -12.69 3.63
N LEU A 34 1.58 -11.91 3.03
CA LEU A 34 1.53 -10.45 3.12
C LEU A 34 0.25 -9.91 2.47
N PHE A 35 -0.07 -10.36 1.25
CA PHE A 35 -1.26 -9.94 0.52
C PHE A 35 -2.55 -10.20 1.32
N GLY A 36 -2.72 -11.43 1.81
CA GLY A 36 -3.88 -11.80 2.62
C GLY A 36 -3.98 -10.97 3.90
N TYR A 37 -2.85 -10.71 4.58
CA TYR A 37 -2.83 -9.86 5.76
C TYR A 37 -3.21 -8.40 5.45
N LEU A 38 -2.67 -7.83 4.37
CA LEU A 38 -3.00 -6.46 3.97
C LEU A 38 -4.49 -6.33 3.63
N LEU A 39 -5.05 -7.27 2.88
CA LEU A 39 -6.47 -7.29 2.52
C LEU A 39 -7.39 -7.47 3.74
N GLY A 40 -7.19 -8.57 4.48
CA GLY A 40 -8.11 -9.00 5.53
C GLY A 40 -7.98 -8.19 6.82
N CYS A 41 -6.78 -7.71 7.12
CA CYS A 41 -6.46 -7.21 8.46
C CYS A 41 -6.19 -5.72 8.49
N LEU A 42 -5.55 -5.20 7.44
CA LEU A 42 -5.21 -3.79 7.30
C LEU A 42 -6.13 -3.05 6.31
N GLY A 43 -7.18 -3.70 5.83
CA GLY A 43 -8.21 -3.04 5.03
C GLY A 43 -7.75 -2.57 3.65
N MET A 44 -6.62 -3.08 3.15
CA MET A 44 -6.19 -2.82 1.78
C MET A 44 -7.29 -3.25 0.81
N ARG A 45 -7.42 -2.54 -0.30
CA ARG A 45 -8.25 -2.94 -1.44
C ARG A 45 -7.42 -2.94 -2.71
N VAL A 46 -7.80 -3.81 -3.65
CA VAL A 46 -7.28 -3.79 -5.01
C VAL A 46 -8.34 -3.13 -5.88
N ALA A 47 -7.93 -2.17 -6.69
CA ALA A 47 -8.76 -1.55 -7.70
C ALA A 47 -8.06 -1.59 -9.06
N LEU A 48 -8.84 -1.43 -10.12
CA LEU A 48 -8.33 -1.09 -11.44
C LEU A 48 -8.57 0.39 -11.68
N MET A 49 -7.56 1.08 -12.16
CA MET A 49 -7.65 2.48 -12.57
C MET A 49 -7.60 2.53 -14.10
N ASP A 50 -8.64 3.09 -14.72
CA ASP A 50 -8.55 3.54 -16.11
C ASP A 50 -7.97 4.97 -16.15
N GLY A 51 -7.42 5.40 -17.28
CA GLY A 51 -6.76 6.71 -17.39
C GLY A 51 -7.66 7.92 -17.08
N GLY A 52 -8.97 7.72 -16.83
CA GLY A 52 -9.97 8.73 -16.55
C GLY A 52 -10.43 8.77 -15.09
N LYS A 53 -9.50 8.77 -14.12
CA LYS A 53 -9.74 8.91 -12.66
C LYS A 53 -10.72 7.90 -12.03
N GLY A 54 -11.30 6.99 -12.80
CA GLY A 54 -12.27 6.00 -12.34
C GLY A 54 -11.59 4.81 -11.68
N PHE A 55 -12.17 4.35 -10.56
CA PHE A 55 -11.71 3.14 -9.87
C PHE A 55 -12.75 2.04 -9.97
N TYR A 56 -12.31 0.85 -10.35
CA TYR A 56 -13.14 -0.34 -10.39
C TYR A 56 -12.74 -1.28 -9.27
N LEU A 57 -13.68 -1.53 -8.36
CA LEU A 57 -13.49 -2.32 -7.15
C LEU A 57 -14.34 -3.58 -7.23
N ALA A 58 -13.85 -4.69 -6.67
CA ALA A 58 -14.59 -5.95 -6.64
C ALA A 58 -15.99 -5.83 -6.01
N SER A 59 -16.18 -4.90 -5.08
CA SER A 59 -17.46 -4.64 -4.39
C SER A 59 -18.38 -3.65 -5.12
N GLY A 60 -17.96 -3.06 -6.24
CA GLY A 60 -18.74 -2.08 -6.97
C GLY A 60 -19.83 -2.69 -7.87
N PRO A 61 -20.79 -1.87 -8.34
CA PRO A 61 -21.71 -2.27 -9.39
C PRO A 61 -20.94 -2.67 -10.66
N ALA A 62 -21.40 -3.73 -11.34
CA ALA A 62 -20.77 -4.20 -12.57
C ALA A 62 -20.73 -3.08 -13.64
N GLY A 63 -19.65 -3.02 -14.40
CA GLY A 63 -19.43 -2.02 -15.47
C GLY A 63 -19.31 -0.55 -15.01
N SER A 64 -19.41 -0.26 -13.72
CA SER A 64 -19.41 1.13 -13.22
C SER A 64 -18.10 1.48 -12.52
N ALA A 65 -17.51 2.61 -12.90
CA ALA A 65 -16.45 3.23 -12.13
C ALA A 65 -17.02 3.82 -10.84
N SER A 66 -16.21 3.86 -9.79
CA SER A 66 -16.51 4.57 -8.56
C SER A 66 -15.45 5.63 -8.31
N GLU A 67 -15.85 6.73 -7.68
CA GLU A 67 -14.89 7.66 -7.10
C GLU A 67 -14.24 7.04 -5.86
N LEU A 68 -12.95 7.31 -5.67
CA LEU A 68 -12.26 6.88 -4.47
C LEU A 68 -12.76 7.71 -3.29
N ASN A 69 -13.28 7.05 -2.26
CA ASN A 69 -13.57 7.72 -1.00
C ASN A 69 -12.25 8.09 -0.31
N LEU A 70 -11.83 9.35 -0.48
CA LEU A 70 -10.57 9.90 0.04
C LEU A 70 -10.59 10.14 1.56
N ASP A 71 -11.76 10.07 2.22
CA ASP A 71 -11.86 10.07 3.69
C ASP A 71 -11.43 8.72 4.26
N ARG A 72 -11.71 7.64 3.52
CA ARG A 72 -11.39 6.26 3.93
C ARG A 72 -10.02 5.82 3.43
N PHE A 73 -9.73 6.05 2.16
CA PHE A 73 -8.51 5.61 1.50
C PHE A 73 -7.57 6.80 1.27
N SER A 74 -6.28 6.50 1.37
CA SER A 74 -5.22 7.42 1.02
C SER A 74 -5.13 7.61 -0.49
N GLY A 75 -4.88 8.84 -0.94
CA GLY A 75 -4.55 9.16 -2.33
C GLY A 75 -3.14 8.70 -2.73
N PHE A 76 -2.31 8.27 -1.77
CA PHE A 76 -1.01 7.64 -2.03
C PHE A 76 -1.18 6.20 -2.53
N MET A 77 -1.53 6.09 -3.82
CA MET A 77 -1.80 4.82 -4.49
C MET A 77 -0.51 4.10 -4.87
N ARG A 78 -0.51 2.77 -4.72
CA ARG A 78 0.66 1.95 -5.05
C ARG A 78 0.36 1.03 -6.23
N THR A 79 1.10 1.20 -7.32
CA THR A 79 1.11 0.22 -8.41
C THR A 79 1.89 -1.02 -7.97
N PRO A 80 1.37 -2.23 -8.18
CA PRO A 80 2.15 -3.45 -7.97
C PRO A 80 3.44 -3.41 -8.80
N SER A 81 4.59 -3.44 -8.13
CA SER A 81 5.88 -3.64 -8.76
C SER A 81 6.34 -5.10 -8.58
N GLY A 82 6.90 -5.67 -9.64
CA GLY A 82 7.32 -7.08 -9.65
C GLY A 82 6.15 -8.08 -9.68
N ARG A 83 6.39 -9.30 -9.18
CA ARG A 83 5.39 -10.38 -9.22
C ARG A 83 4.31 -10.21 -8.16
N MET A 84 3.05 -10.11 -8.60
CA MET A 84 1.87 -10.22 -7.74
C MET A 84 1.76 -11.61 -7.10
N SER A 85 0.96 -11.74 -6.06
CA SER A 85 0.56 -13.06 -5.54
C SER A 85 -0.53 -13.68 -6.41
N ASP A 86 -0.67 -15.02 -6.41
CA ASP A 86 -1.73 -15.68 -7.20
C ASP A 86 -3.14 -15.19 -6.82
N ALA A 87 -3.37 -14.95 -5.52
CA ALA A 87 -4.62 -14.40 -5.03
C ALA A 87 -4.87 -12.98 -5.54
N GLU A 88 -3.82 -12.15 -5.63
CA GLU A 88 -3.90 -10.82 -6.20
C GLU A 88 -4.19 -10.87 -7.71
N THR A 89 -3.50 -11.74 -8.44
CA THR A 89 -3.72 -11.96 -9.87
C THR A 89 -5.17 -12.39 -10.15
N ARG A 90 -5.71 -13.33 -9.36
CA ARG A 90 -7.11 -13.78 -9.48
C ARG A 90 -8.09 -12.65 -9.15
N LEU A 91 -7.82 -11.86 -8.11
CA LEU A 91 -8.67 -10.72 -7.76
C LEU A 91 -8.66 -9.65 -8.87
N VAL A 92 -7.50 -9.35 -9.45
CA VAL A 92 -7.39 -8.45 -10.60
C VAL A 92 -8.20 -8.98 -11.78
N ALA A 93 -8.09 -10.28 -12.09
CA ALA A 93 -8.84 -10.90 -13.18
C ALA A 93 -10.36 -10.85 -12.94
N SER A 94 -10.82 -11.08 -11.70
CA SER A 94 -12.25 -11.02 -11.37
C SER A 94 -12.81 -9.60 -11.48
N ILE A 95 -12.04 -8.58 -11.08
CA ILE A 95 -12.42 -7.17 -11.27
C ILE A 95 -12.51 -6.86 -12.77
N ARG A 96 -11.52 -7.28 -13.59
CA ARG A 96 -11.57 -7.08 -15.04
C ARG A 96 -12.83 -7.69 -15.66
N ALA A 97 -13.15 -8.93 -15.30
CA ALA A 97 -14.32 -9.63 -15.80
C ALA A 97 -15.62 -8.94 -15.39
N ARG A 98 -15.75 -8.56 -14.11
CA ARG A 98 -16.94 -7.89 -13.56
C ARG A 98 -17.23 -6.54 -14.22
N HIS A 99 -16.19 -5.80 -14.58
CA HIS A 99 -16.32 -4.45 -15.12
C HIS A 99 -16.13 -4.37 -16.64
N PHE A 100 -15.92 -5.51 -17.31
CA PHE A 100 -15.68 -5.59 -18.76
C PHE A 100 -14.46 -4.78 -19.23
N ILE A 101 -13.41 -4.71 -18.39
CA ILE A 101 -12.22 -3.87 -18.63
C ILE A 101 -11.04 -4.71 -19.10
N ARG A 102 -10.54 -4.38 -20.29
CA ARG A 102 -9.32 -4.99 -20.84
C ARG A 102 -8.06 -4.23 -20.41
N ASN A 103 -8.07 -2.91 -20.52
CA ASN A 103 -6.92 -2.06 -20.29
C ASN A 103 -7.16 -1.17 -19.05
N ALA A 104 -6.50 -1.53 -17.94
CA ALA A 104 -6.49 -0.72 -16.73
C ALA A 104 -5.31 -1.14 -15.85
N THR A 105 -4.81 -0.21 -15.05
CA THR A 105 -3.66 -0.45 -14.18
C THR A 105 -4.15 -0.92 -12.82
N PRO A 106 -3.69 -2.07 -12.31
CA PRO A 106 -4.00 -2.47 -10.96
C PRO A 106 -3.32 -1.52 -9.97
N VAL A 107 -4.07 -1.09 -8.96
CA VAL A 107 -3.58 -0.26 -7.87
C VAL A 107 -3.99 -0.85 -6.53
N ARG A 108 -3.13 -0.68 -5.53
CA ARG A 108 -3.38 -1.05 -4.14
C ARG A 108 -3.75 0.20 -3.37
N LEU A 109 -4.96 0.20 -2.83
CA LEU A 109 -5.53 1.27 -2.03
C LEU A 109 -5.39 0.92 -0.55
N PHE A 110 -4.82 1.83 0.23
CA PHE A 110 -4.61 1.63 1.66
C PHE A 110 -5.48 2.60 2.45
N PRO A 111 -6.02 2.19 3.62
CA PRO A 111 -6.68 3.13 4.50
C PRO A 111 -5.73 4.26 4.92
N ARG A 112 -6.26 5.48 5.08
CA ARG A 112 -5.46 6.65 5.50
C ARG A 112 -4.67 6.39 6.78
N SER A 113 -5.23 5.62 7.72
CA SER A 113 -4.58 5.28 8.98
C SER A 113 -3.34 4.41 8.80
N VAL A 114 -3.35 3.49 7.83
CA VAL A 114 -2.19 2.63 7.51
C VAL A 114 -1.09 3.45 6.88
N ASP A 115 -1.43 4.33 5.95
CA ASP A 115 -0.46 5.20 5.30
C ASP A 115 0.08 6.27 6.24
N ALA A 116 -0.73 6.87 7.09
CA ALA A 116 -0.25 7.77 8.14
C ALA A 116 0.73 7.05 9.09
N ALA A 117 0.47 5.80 9.47
CA ALA A 117 1.39 5.03 10.30
C ALA A 117 2.73 4.78 9.57
N LEU A 118 2.68 4.44 8.28
CA LEU A 118 3.86 4.29 7.45
C LEU A 118 4.68 5.57 7.36
N LEU A 119 4.05 6.68 6.99
CA LEU A 119 4.74 7.95 6.76
C LEU A 119 5.29 8.52 8.05
N GLY A 120 4.53 8.46 9.14
CA GLY A 120 5.02 8.85 10.46
C GLY A 120 6.21 8.00 10.91
N GLY A 121 6.18 6.70 10.65
CA GLY A 121 7.30 5.81 10.95
C GLY A 121 8.54 6.09 10.10
N LEU A 122 8.36 6.37 8.80
CA LEU A 122 9.47 6.74 7.91
C LEU A 122 10.09 8.07 8.33
N ASN A 123 9.28 9.08 8.65
CA ASN A 123 9.78 10.36 9.14
C ASN A 123 10.58 10.21 10.45
N MET A 124 10.11 9.38 11.38
CA MET A 124 10.89 9.08 12.59
C MET A 124 12.21 8.37 12.31
N ALA A 125 12.23 7.44 11.35
CA ALA A 125 13.44 6.70 11.01
C ALA A 125 14.47 7.56 10.24
N VAL A 126 13.99 8.41 9.32
CA VAL A 126 14.82 9.26 8.47
C VAL A 126 15.22 10.57 9.16
N GLY A 127 14.37 11.07 10.07
CA GLY A 127 14.58 12.31 10.79
C GLY A 127 14.46 13.55 9.90
N GLN A 128 15.27 14.58 10.20
CA GLN A 128 15.23 15.88 9.54
C GLN A 128 15.41 15.82 8.01
N SER A 129 16.04 14.76 7.50
CA SER A 129 16.27 14.58 6.07
C SER A 129 15.04 14.12 5.30
N TYR A 130 13.92 13.80 5.96
CA TYR A 130 12.73 13.25 5.29
C TYR A 130 12.16 14.19 4.22
N GLY A 131 12.00 15.48 4.55
CA GLY A 131 11.43 16.47 3.62
C GLY A 131 12.34 16.79 2.43
N ALA A 132 13.66 16.59 2.58
CA ALA A 132 14.64 16.84 1.52
C ALA A 132 14.96 15.57 0.70
N ALA A 133 14.46 14.40 1.11
CA ALA A 133 14.70 13.16 0.42
C ALA A 133 14.04 13.17 -0.96
N ARG A 134 14.75 12.70 -1.98
CA ARG A 134 14.16 12.51 -3.32
C ARG A 134 13.46 11.17 -3.41
N ILE A 135 14.09 10.10 -2.92
CA ILE A 135 13.52 8.76 -2.94
C ILE A 135 13.82 7.98 -1.66
N ILE A 136 12.80 7.28 -1.17
CA ILE A 136 12.88 6.35 -0.06
C ILE A 136 12.51 4.96 -0.57
N HIS A 137 13.45 4.02 -0.48
CA HIS A 137 13.14 2.60 -0.69
C HIS A 137 13.08 1.88 0.65
N ALA A 138 12.13 0.97 0.78
CA ALA A 138 12.04 0.08 1.92
C ALA A 138 11.41 -1.27 1.52
N ARG A 139 11.19 -2.16 2.49
CA ARG A 139 10.64 -3.50 2.26
C ARG A 139 9.59 -3.86 3.30
N TYR A 140 8.49 -4.50 2.87
CA TYR A 140 7.59 -5.19 3.78
C TYR A 140 8.21 -6.48 4.29
N ARG A 141 8.20 -6.65 5.62
CA ARG A 141 8.55 -7.91 6.28
C ARG A 141 7.46 -8.27 7.29
N ARG A 142 6.91 -9.47 7.18
CA ARG A 142 5.92 -9.98 8.13
C ARG A 142 6.48 -11.23 8.82
N ASP A 143 6.40 -11.24 10.14
CA ASP A 143 6.74 -12.38 10.99
C ASP A 143 5.64 -12.58 12.05
N ALA A 144 5.90 -13.40 13.08
CA ALA A 144 4.93 -13.70 14.13
C ALA A 144 4.57 -12.48 15.01
N SER A 145 5.44 -11.48 15.07
CA SER A 145 5.28 -10.29 15.92
C SER A 145 4.56 -9.14 15.23
N GLY A 146 4.51 -9.13 13.90
CA GLY A 146 3.72 -8.16 13.15
C GLY A 146 4.18 -7.94 11.72
N LEU A 147 3.66 -6.87 11.13
CA LEU A 147 4.08 -6.30 9.86
C LEU A 147 5.03 -5.14 10.11
N TYR A 148 6.19 -5.21 9.46
CA TYR A 148 7.26 -4.23 9.55
C TYR A 148 7.62 -3.65 8.19
N ILE A 149 8.15 -2.43 8.23
CA ILE A 149 9.00 -1.87 7.18
C ILE A 149 10.45 -2.04 7.60
N THR A 150 11.25 -2.63 6.71
CA THR A 150 12.68 -2.91 6.90
C THR A 150 13.48 -2.44 5.69
N ASP A 151 14.80 -2.61 5.73
CA ASP A 151 15.73 -2.30 4.63
C ASP A 151 15.53 -0.87 4.09
N ILE A 152 15.36 0.09 5.00
CA ILE A 152 15.08 1.48 4.66
C ILE A 152 16.34 2.10 4.07
N SER A 153 16.20 2.78 2.94
CA SER A 153 17.26 3.58 2.35
C SER A 153 16.69 4.88 1.80
N VAL A 154 17.47 5.95 1.93
CA VAL A 154 17.14 7.30 1.49
C VAL A 154 18.23 7.73 0.52
N ASP A 155 17.85 8.01 -0.72
CA ASP A 155 18.78 8.39 -1.78
C ASP A 155 19.99 7.43 -1.89
N GLY A 156 19.73 6.13 -1.73
CA GLY A 156 20.72 5.06 -1.76
C GLY A 156 21.48 4.83 -0.45
N ARG A 157 21.35 5.70 0.56
CA ARG A 157 21.99 5.54 1.86
C ARG A 157 21.11 4.74 2.81
N LYS A 158 21.67 3.70 3.43
CA LYS A 158 20.92 2.87 4.39
C LYS A 158 20.58 3.65 5.65
N VAL A 159 19.34 3.49 6.10
CA VAL A 159 18.85 4.00 7.38
C VAL A 159 18.65 2.81 8.32
N PRO A 160 19.31 2.80 9.48
CA PRO A 160 19.16 1.70 10.42
C PRO A 160 17.76 1.67 11.02
N GLY A 161 17.31 0.47 11.37
CA GLY A 161 16.07 0.25 12.11
C GLY A 161 14.99 -0.46 11.33
N LYS A 162 13.82 -0.57 11.97
CA LYS A 162 12.60 -1.14 11.41
C LYS A 162 11.42 -0.39 12.00
N ILE A 163 10.36 -0.25 11.21
CA ILE A 163 9.12 0.39 11.64
C ILE A 163 8.08 -0.71 11.82
N LEU A 164 7.45 -0.79 12.98
CA LEU A 164 6.27 -1.63 13.17
C LEU A 164 5.05 -0.90 12.59
N LEU A 165 4.47 -1.43 11.51
CA LEU A 165 3.24 -0.88 10.94
C LEU A 165 1.99 -1.38 11.65
N SER A 166 1.98 -2.67 11.99
CA SER A 166 0.85 -3.26 12.70
C SER A 166 1.27 -4.57 13.36
N ASN A 167 0.85 -4.76 14.60
CA ASN A 167 0.89 -6.04 15.31
C ASN A 167 -0.51 -6.68 15.39
N ARG A 168 -1.49 -6.15 14.62
CA ARG A 168 -2.88 -6.62 14.68
C ARG A 168 -2.90 -8.11 14.37
N ARG A 169 -3.34 -8.91 15.33
CA ARG A 169 -3.69 -10.31 15.11
C ARG A 169 -4.98 -10.36 14.33
N CYS A 170 -5.00 -11.23 13.35
CA CYS A 170 -6.09 -11.33 12.41
C CYS A 170 -6.32 -12.81 12.19
N PHE A 171 -7.43 -13.27 12.73
CA PHE A 171 -7.89 -14.63 12.51
C PHE A 171 -8.53 -14.61 11.14
N ASN A 172 -7.90 -15.28 10.18
CA ASN A 172 -8.40 -15.35 8.83
C ASN A 172 -9.64 -16.26 8.87
N SER A 173 -10.84 -15.68 8.96
CA SER A 173 -12.06 -16.41 8.62
C SER A 173 -11.98 -16.69 7.14
N GLY A 174 -11.62 -17.93 6.79
CA GLY A 174 -11.46 -18.36 5.42
C GLY A 174 -12.70 -18.01 4.61
N VAL A 175 -12.46 -17.35 3.48
CA VAL A 175 -13.38 -17.33 2.35
C VAL A 175 -12.77 -18.20 1.28
#